data_AF-A0A538F2K2-F1
#
_entry.id   AF-A0A538F2K2-F1
#
_cell.length_a   1.000
_cell.length_b   1.000
_cell.length_c   1.000
_cell.angle_alpha   90.00
_cell.angle_beta   90.00
_cell.angle_gamma   90.00
#
_symmetry.space_group_name_H-M   'P 1'
#
loop_
_entity.id
_entity.type
_entity.pdbx_description
1 polymer ?
#
loop_
_entity_poly.entity_id
_entity_poly.type
_entity_poly.pdbx_seq_one_letter_code
_entity_poly.pdbx_strand_id
1 'polypeptide(L)'
;LYPCDANQTAKLVEEMAERTGIVFLRTTRAATPVLYGADEEFPVGGSRVLRDGDDVTIVGAGITLHEALKAADELEGEGISARVIDLYSVKPVDGETLRAAAEATGGR
;
A
#
# COMPACT_ATOMS: atom_id res chain seq x y z
N LEU A 1 -0.68 11.27 -1.59
CA LEU A 1 0.16 10.25 -0.95
C LEU A 1 -0.44 9.89 0.40
N TYR A 2 -0.39 8.62 0.78
CA TYR A 2 -0.93 8.16 2.06
C TYR A 2 -0.04 7.05 2.64
N PRO A 3 1.07 7.42 3.32
CA PRO A 3 2.01 6.45 3.85
C PRO A 3 1.43 5.61 4.99
N CYS A 4 1.86 4.34 5.08
CA CYS A 4 1.46 3.41 6.13
C CYS A 4 2.38 3.37 7.35
N ASP A 5 3.62 3.85 7.22
CA ASP A 5 4.61 3.87 8.32
C ASP A 5 5.56 5.08 8.27
N ALA A 6 6.49 5.13 9.22
CA ALA A 6 7.44 6.23 9.37
C ALA A 6 8.48 6.31 8.23
N ASN A 7 9.00 5.18 7.76
CA ASN A 7 10.05 5.15 6.74
C ASN A 7 9.50 5.55 5.38
N GLN A 8 8.34 5.00 5.01
CA GLN A 8 7.61 5.40 3.81
C GLN A 8 7.16 6.87 3.89
N THR A 9 6.78 7.37 5.07
CA THR A 9 6.48 8.81 5.23
C THR A 9 7.70 9.66 4.91
N ALA A 10 8.88 9.34 5.45
CA ALA A 10 10.10 10.10 5.20
C ALA A 10 10.45 10.13 3.70
N LYS A 11 10.43 8.98 3.04
CA LYS A 11 10.71 8.84 1.62
C LYS A 11 9.72 9.57 0.72
N LEU A 12 8.43 9.49 1.04
CA LEU A 12 7.42 10.21 0.28
C LEU A 12 7.50 11.73 0.48
N VAL A 13 7.91 12.21 1.66
CA VAL A 13 8.17 13.66 1.87
C VAL A 13 9.37 14.13 1.05
N GLU A 14 10.43 13.33 0.95
CA GLU A 14 11.57 13.62 0.07
C GLU A 14 11.13 13.70 -1.40
N GLU A 15 10.38 12.72 -1.89
CA GLU A 15 9.77 12.72 -3.23
C GLU A 15 8.84 13.92 -3.49
N MET A 16 8.18 14.45 -2.46
CA MET A 16 7.33 15.63 -2.57
C MET A 16 8.13 16.92 -2.76
N ALA A 17 9.31 17.04 -2.15
CA ALA A 17 10.12 18.24 -2.19
C ALA A 17 10.57 18.60 -3.61
N GLU A 18 10.79 17.58 -4.45
CA GLU A 18 11.23 17.71 -5.84
C GLU A 18 10.09 17.97 -6.84
N ARG A 19 8.83 18.03 -6.37
CA ARG A 19 7.65 18.11 -7.26
C ARG A 19 7.07 19.52 -7.33
N THR A 20 6.74 19.94 -8.56
CA THR A 20 6.03 21.20 -8.80
C THR A 20 4.53 21.05 -8.62
N GLY A 21 3.88 22.11 -8.13
CA GLY A 21 2.43 22.17 -7.97
C GLY A 21 1.96 21.75 -6.59
N ILE A 22 0.68 21.40 -6.46
CA ILE A 22 0.09 21.03 -5.17
C ILE A 22 0.29 19.53 -4.94
N VAL A 23 1.00 19.20 -3.87
CA VAL A 23 1.19 17.82 -3.43
C VAL A 23 0.63 17.66 -2.03
N PHE A 24 -0.12 16.58 -1.81
CA PHE A 24 -0.80 16.29 -0.55
C PHE A 24 -0.36 14.93 -0.01
N LEU A 25 0.05 14.92 1.26
CA LEU A 25 0.34 13.71 2.03
C LEU A 25 -0.55 13.68 3.27
N ARG A 26 -1.31 12.59 3.39
CA ARG A 26 -2.16 12.35 4.56
C ARG A 26 -1.36 11.56 5.60
N THR A 27 -1.19 12.11 6.79
CA THR A 27 -0.64 11.36 7.93
C THR A 27 -1.76 10.81 8.81
N THR A 28 -1.46 9.76 9.57
CA THR A 28 -2.38 9.17 10.56
C THR A 28 -1.86 9.47 11.96
N ARG A 29 -2.77 9.68 12.92
CA ARG A 29 -2.43 9.96 14.33
C ARG A 29 -1.85 8.75 15.08
N ALA A 30 -2.38 7.55 14.83
CA ALA A 30 -2.00 6.35 15.57
C ALA A 30 -0.57 5.92 15.22
N ALA A 31 0.18 5.45 16.21
CA ALA A 31 1.45 4.79 15.96
C ALA A 31 1.17 3.46 15.25
N THR A 32 1.73 3.30 14.05
CA THR A 32 1.66 2.06 13.26
C THR A 32 3.00 1.33 13.30
N PRO A 33 3.01 -0.01 13.19
CA PRO A 33 4.24 -0.77 12.98
C PRO A 33 5.04 -0.26 11.76
N VAL A 34 6.37 -0.32 11.85
CA VAL A 34 7.26 -0.09 10.71
C VAL A 34 7.28 -1.36 9.86
N LEU A 35 6.89 -1.25 8.60
CA LEU A 35 6.85 -2.35 7.64
C LEU A 35 8.07 -2.36 6.72
N TYR A 36 8.58 -1.18 6.36
CA TYR A 36 9.64 -1.04 5.37
C TYR A 36 10.98 -0.67 5.99
N GLY A 37 12.07 -1.03 5.32
CA GLY A 37 13.41 -0.56 5.64
C GLY A 37 13.61 0.93 5.35
N ALA A 38 14.59 1.57 6.00
CA ALA A 38 14.88 2.99 5.80
C ALA A 38 15.42 3.32 4.40
N ASP A 39 16.03 2.34 3.73
CA ASP A 39 16.63 2.48 2.39
C ASP A 39 15.65 2.12 1.26
N GLU A 40 14.39 1.80 1.58
CA GLU A 40 13.41 1.45 0.56
C GLU A 40 12.87 2.68 -0.16
N GLU A 41 12.62 2.53 -1.45
CA GLU A 41 12.14 3.61 -2.31
C GLU A 41 10.65 3.47 -2.64
N PHE A 42 9.99 4.63 -2.80
CA PHE A 42 8.55 4.76 -3.01
C PHE A 42 8.24 5.83 -4.06
N PRO A 43 8.43 5.53 -5.36
CA PRO A 43 8.12 6.49 -6.42
C PRO A 43 6.62 6.83 -6.40
N VAL A 44 6.28 8.11 -6.50
CA VAL A 44 4.88 8.55 -6.61
C VAL A 44 4.29 8.03 -7.93
N GLY A 45 3.10 7.45 -7.85
CA GLY A 45 2.48 6.67 -8.92
C GLY A 45 2.63 5.17 -8.75
N GLY A 46 3.45 4.70 -7.81
CA GLY A 46 3.64 3.29 -7.51
C GLY A 46 2.76 2.78 -6.36
N SER A 47 2.87 1.46 -6.14
CA SER A 47 2.28 0.71 -5.05
C SER A 47 3.25 -0.40 -4.62
N ARG A 48 2.94 -1.14 -3.55
CA ARG A 48 3.71 -2.29 -3.09
C ARG A 48 2.80 -3.49 -2.82
N VAL A 49 3.12 -4.65 -3.38
CA VAL A 49 2.49 -5.92 -2.99
C VAL A 49 3.22 -6.43 -1.75
N LEU A 50 2.50 -6.54 -0.63
CA LEU A 50 3.04 -7.00 0.66
C LEU A 50 2.76 -8.48 0.95
N ARG A 51 1.73 -9.03 0.30
CA ARG A 51 1.37 -10.44 0.38
C ARG A 51 0.83 -10.89 -0.97
N ASP A 52 1.28 -12.06 -1.42
CA ASP A 52 0.73 -12.73 -2.59
C ASP A 52 -0.54 -13.52 -2.24
N GLY A 53 -1.43 -13.65 -3.21
CA GLY A 53 -2.66 -14.42 -3.10
C GLY A 53 -3.45 -14.36 -4.41
N ASP A 54 -4.35 -15.31 -4.60
CA ASP A 54 -5.08 -15.57 -5.84
C ASP A 54 -6.61 -15.63 -5.68
N ASP A 55 -7.14 -15.62 -4.44
CA ASP A 55 -8.58 -15.66 -4.20
C ASP A 55 -9.23 -14.27 -4.19
N VAL A 56 -8.54 -13.27 -3.64
CA VAL A 56 -9.04 -11.90 -3.46
C VAL A 56 -7.88 -10.90 -3.33
N THR A 57 -8.03 -9.69 -3.86
CA THR A 57 -7.07 -8.59 -3.64
C THR A 57 -7.62 -7.55 -2.66
N ILE A 58 -6.95 -7.37 -1.52
CA ILE A 58 -7.23 -6.31 -0.55
C ILE A 58 -6.28 -5.14 -0.79
N VAL A 59 -6.82 -3.99 -1.18
CA VAL A 59 -6.05 -2.77 -1.42
C VAL A 59 -6.23 -1.81 -0.24
N GLY A 60 -5.15 -1.55 0.49
CA GLY A 60 -5.12 -0.67 1.66
C GLY A 60 -4.13 0.49 1.47
N ALA A 61 -4.23 1.51 2.32
CA ALA A 61 -3.25 2.58 2.42
C ALA A 61 -3.31 3.21 3.81
N GLY A 62 -2.18 3.72 4.30
CA GLY A 62 -2.13 4.28 5.64
C GLY A 62 -2.51 3.25 6.71
N ILE A 63 -3.38 3.65 7.64
CA ILE A 63 -3.80 2.77 8.74
C ILE A 63 -4.57 1.52 8.28
N THR A 64 -5.34 1.60 7.18
CA THR A 64 -6.16 0.45 6.74
C THR A 64 -5.32 -0.65 6.11
N LEU A 65 -4.07 -0.36 5.73
CA LEU A 65 -3.14 -1.39 5.28
C LEU A 65 -2.80 -2.40 6.40
N HIS A 66 -2.64 -1.90 7.62
CA HIS A 66 -2.36 -2.76 8.78
C HIS A 66 -3.55 -3.66 9.10
N GLU A 67 -4.78 -3.15 8.94
CA GLU A 67 -5.98 -3.97 9.08
C GLU A 67 -6.14 -4.95 7.91
N ALA A 68 -5.73 -4.58 6.69
CA ALA A 68 -5.72 -5.49 5.55
C ALA A 68 -4.77 -6.68 5.75
N LEU A 69 -3.59 -6.46 6.34
CA LEU A 69 -2.65 -7.54 6.67
C LEU A 69 -3.24 -8.50 7.71
N LYS A 70 -3.88 -7.97 8.77
CA LYS A 70 -4.58 -8.81 9.77
C LYS A 70 -5.72 -9.61 9.15
N ALA A 71 -6.52 -8.98 8.29
CA ALA A 71 -7.60 -9.66 7.59
C ALA A 71 -7.06 -10.78 6.69
N ALA A 72 -5.91 -10.57 6.04
CA ALA A 72 -5.27 -11.62 5.26
C ALA A 72 -4.78 -12.80 6.12
N ASP A 73 -4.29 -12.55 7.34
CA ASP A 73 -3.95 -13.61 8.31
C ASP A 73 -5.19 -14.40 8.74
N GLU A 74 -6.31 -13.72 9.00
CA GLU A 74 -7.58 -14.37 9.38
C GLU A 74 -8.13 -15.22 8.22
N LEU A 75 -8.13 -14.67 6.99
CA LEU A 75 -8.58 -15.36 5.78
C LEU A 75 -7.73 -16.58 5.45
N GLU A 76 -6.42 -16.52 5.66
CA GLU A 76 -5.53 -17.67 5.48
C GLU A 76 -5.92 -18.83 6.40
N GLY A 77 -6.35 -18.54 7.63
CA GLY A 77 -6.90 -19.53 8.57
C GLY A 77 -8.22 -20.17 8.11
N GLU A 78 -8.97 -19.51 7.24
CA GLU A 78 -10.18 -20.01 6.58
C GLU A 78 -9.90 -20.67 5.22
N GLY A 79 -8.64 -20.73 4.80
CA GLY A 79 -8.22 -21.29 3.51
C GLY A 79 -8.42 -20.34 2.33
N ILE A 80 -8.50 -19.03 2.57
CA ILE A 80 -8.62 -17.98 1.55
C ILE A 80 -7.28 -17.25 1.42
N SER A 81 -6.70 -17.30 0.24
CA SER A 81 -5.40 -16.72 -0.10
C SER A 81 -5.56 -15.26 -0.58
N ALA A 82 -5.43 -14.31 0.34
CA ALA A 82 -5.63 -12.89 0.06
C ALA A 82 -4.32 -12.16 -0.32
N ARG A 83 -4.31 -11.54 -1.50
CA ARG A 83 -3.27 -10.58 -1.88
C ARG A 83 -3.47 -9.27 -1.12
N VAL A 84 -2.40 -8.66 -0.63
CA VAL A 84 -2.46 -7.35 0.03
C VAL A 84 -1.56 -6.34 -0.69
N ILE A 85 -2.14 -5.21 -1.07
CA ILE A 85 -1.45 -4.11 -1.76
C ILE A 85 -1.50 -2.85 -0.91
N ASP A 86 -0.33 -2.27 -0.68
CA ASP A 86 -0.13 -0.91 -0.20
C ASP A 86 -0.20 0.09 -1.36
N LEU A 87 -1.33 0.77 -1.47
CA LEU A 87 -1.58 1.82 -2.46
C LEU A 87 -1.22 3.20 -1.90
N TYR A 88 0.03 3.37 -1.45
CA TYR A 88 0.53 4.63 -0.89
C TYR A 88 0.38 5.83 -1.83
N SER A 89 0.37 5.61 -3.15
CA SER A 89 0.07 6.62 -4.16
C SER A 89 -1.36 6.53 -4.68
N VAL A 90 -2.25 7.32 -4.08
CA VAL A 90 -3.66 7.44 -4.53
C VAL A 90 -3.79 8.26 -5.82
N LYS A 91 -2.92 9.28 -6.01
CA LYS A 91 -2.91 10.13 -7.20
C LYS A 91 -1.47 10.61 -7.47
N PRO A 92 -0.89 10.30 -8.66
CA PRO A 92 -1.36 9.29 -9.62
C PRO A 92 -1.45 7.89 -8.99
N VAL A 93 -2.34 7.05 -9.50
CA VAL A 93 -2.54 5.68 -9.02
C VAL A 93 -1.73 4.70 -9.86
N ASP A 94 -1.22 3.64 -9.23
CA ASP A 94 -0.57 2.51 -9.90
C ASP A 94 -1.60 1.64 -10.65
N GLY A 95 -2.00 2.10 -11.84
CA GLY A 95 -3.02 1.43 -12.64
C GLY A 95 -2.58 0.09 -13.22
N GLU A 96 -1.27 -0.14 -13.37
CA GLU A 96 -0.73 -1.39 -13.92
C GLU A 96 -0.85 -2.50 -12.88
N THR A 97 -0.31 -2.27 -11.67
CA THR A 97 -0.35 -3.27 -10.59
C THR A 97 -1.79 -3.59 -10.20
N LEU A 98 -2.68 -2.60 -10.12
CA LEU A 98 -4.09 -2.83 -9.77
C LEU A 98 -4.83 -3.68 -10.80
N ARG A 99 -4.56 -3.49 -12.10
CA ARG A 99 -5.16 -4.32 -13.16
C ARG A 99 -4.64 -5.74 -13.11
N ALA A 100 -3.32 -5.90 -13.00
CA ALA A 100 -2.71 -7.22 -12.89
C ALA A 100 -3.23 -7.98 -11.66
N ALA A 101 -3.39 -7.28 -10.53
CA ALA A 101 -3.96 -7.86 -9.33
C ALA A 101 -5.41 -8.32 -9.52
N ALA A 102 -6.25 -7.46 -10.11
CA ALA A 102 -7.64 -7.79 -10.40
C ALA A 102 -7.76 -8.99 -11.36
N GLU A 103 -6.92 -9.07 -12.40
CA GLU A 103 -6.91 -10.22 -13.31
C GLU A 103 -6.50 -11.51 -12.58
N ALA A 104 -5.47 -11.45 -11.75
CA ALA A 104 -4.95 -12.59 -11.01
C ALA A 104 -5.88 -13.10 -9.90
N THR A 105 -6.78 -12.26 -9.36
CA THR A 105 -7.77 -12.67 -8.33
C THR A 105 -9.19 -12.82 -8.88
N GLY A 106 -9.36 -12.88 -10.21
CA GLY A 106 -10.67 -13.07 -10.83
C GLY A 106 -11.64 -11.91 -10.62
N GLY A 107 -11.13 -10.68 -10.49
CA GLY A 107 -11.88 -9.45 -10.27
C GLY A 107 -12.41 -9.29 -8.85
N ARG A 108 -11.94 -10.11 -7.91
CA ARG A 108 -12.31 -10.08 -6.49
C ARG A 108 -11.24 -9.40 -5.65
#